data_AF-A0A956QDN9-F1
#
_entry.id   AF-A0A956QDN9-F1
#
_cell.length_a   1.000
_cell.length_b   1.000
_cell.length_c   1.000
_cell.angle_alpha   90.00
_cell.angle_beta   90.00
_cell.angle_gamma   90.00
#
_symmetry.space_group_name_H-M   'P 1'
#
loop_
_entity.id
_entity.type
_entity.pdbx_description
1 polymer ?
#
loop_
_entity_poly.entity_id
_entity_poly.type
_entity_poly.pdbx_seq_one_letter_code
_entity_poly.pdbx_strand_id
1 'polypeptide(L)'
;MVITSAKPMHLPARTAAPQPTAGQEPEDRVEVGVRTPLKHKVAAALCLGSGVAIAANIVRDVAGQPGLGNKVATGALALGAAVAGYVSADLSSGIFHHFIDNYPNEDTPVIGKMAYEFQTHHHNIHSLEKVSYISNLYEVGRVMWAPLLATAVLNPGPAASAFTLAFLEGGYLAQGSHRWAHMDNPPAIAKVLQKVGLAQSKPNHQAHHKMPWDDYYCIVNGMWNKPLGKVDFFRKWEKAIYKVTGAEPNSWKDPAVKAFALGEINKDEFLKQKDLNRADFAKMIRAEWAATDAKMAARQANN
;
A
#
# COMPACT_ATOMS: atom_id res chain seq x y z
N MET A 1 -4.74 36.33 -68.68
CA MET A 1 -4.71 34.93 -69.17
C MET A 1 -5.32 34.05 -68.08
N VAL A 2 -6.10 33.07 -68.50
CA VAL A 2 -7.17 32.39 -67.76
C VAL A 2 -6.69 31.54 -66.57
N ILE A 3 -7.35 31.76 -65.43
CA ILE A 3 -7.84 30.84 -64.38
C ILE A 3 -7.32 29.39 -64.42
N THR A 4 -6.71 28.94 -63.31
CA THR A 4 -7.01 27.64 -62.70
C THR A 4 -7.08 27.78 -61.17
N SER A 5 -8.30 27.63 -60.62
CA SER A 5 -8.54 27.61 -59.18
C SER A 5 -8.32 26.17 -58.68
N ALA A 6 -7.37 25.97 -57.77
CA ALA A 6 -7.26 24.71 -57.04
C ALA A 6 -8.34 24.68 -55.94
N LYS A 7 -9.20 23.67 -56.00
CA LYS A 7 -10.27 23.40 -55.02
C LYS A 7 -9.64 23.04 -53.66
N PRO A 8 -10.04 23.64 -52.53
CA PRO A 8 -9.58 23.18 -51.23
C PRO A 8 -10.15 21.79 -50.93
N MET A 9 -9.28 20.85 -50.57
CA MET A 9 -9.62 19.51 -50.14
C MET A 9 -10.33 19.60 -48.77
N HIS A 10 -11.65 19.35 -48.75
CA HIS A 10 -12.41 19.18 -47.51
C HIS A 10 -11.95 17.88 -46.83
N LEU A 11 -11.19 18.01 -45.74
CA LEU A 11 -11.10 16.94 -44.75
C LEU A 11 -12.50 16.76 -44.13
N PRO A 12 -13.04 15.54 -44.06
CA PRO A 12 -14.32 15.33 -43.38
C PRO A 12 -14.17 15.74 -41.91
N ALA A 13 -15.16 16.49 -41.42
CA ALA A 13 -15.25 16.81 -40.00
C ALA A 13 -15.15 15.51 -39.20
N ARG A 14 -14.21 15.46 -38.25
CA ARG A 14 -14.15 14.40 -37.24
C ARG A 14 -15.52 14.39 -36.56
N THR A 15 -16.33 13.38 -36.83
CA THR A 15 -17.54 13.12 -36.05
C THR A 15 -17.09 13.01 -34.61
N ALA A 16 -17.62 13.88 -33.75
CA ALA A 16 -17.39 13.77 -32.32
C ALA A 16 -17.83 12.36 -31.90
N ALA A 17 -16.93 11.64 -31.21
CA ALA A 17 -17.29 10.36 -30.63
C ALA A 17 -18.54 10.58 -29.74
N PRO A 18 -19.55 9.70 -29.81
CA PRO A 18 -20.74 9.83 -28.98
C PRO A 18 -20.31 9.91 -27.51
N GLN A 19 -20.82 10.91 -26.79
CA GLN A 19 -20.62 10.96 -25.35
C GLN A 19 -21.24 9.72 -24.71
N PRO A 20 -20.55 9.04 -23.78
CA PRO A 20 -21.10 7.88 -23.12
C PRO A 20 -22.34 8.30 -22.31
N THR A 21 -23.45 7.63 -22.56
CA THR A 21 -24.67 7.78 -21.77
C THR A 21 -24.39 7.38 -20.34
N ALA A 22 -24.82 8.21 -19.39
CA ALA A 22 -24.69 7.96 -17.96
C ALA A 22 -25.29 6.58 -17.61
N GLY A 23 -24.43 5.64 -17.18
CA GLY A 23 -24.88 4.33 -16.69
C GLY A 23 -24.20 3.09 -17.30
N GLN A 24 -23.26 3.23 -18.24
CA GLN A 24 -22.41 2.12 -18.66
C GLN A 24 -20.99 2.33 -18.13
N GLU A 25 -20.66 1.68 -17.02
CA GLU A 25 -19.25 1.48 -16.69
C GLU A 25 -18.63 0.59 -17.78
N PRO A 26 -17.47 0.97 -18.35
CA PRO A 26 -16.85 0.15 -19.37
C PRO A 26 -16.38 -1.16 -18.75
N GLU A 27 -17.01 -2.28 -19.16
CA GLU A 27 -16.52 -3.62 -18.84
C GLU A 27 -15.08 -3.80 -19.35
N ASP A 28 -14.20 -4.04 -18.38
CA ASP A 28 -12.87 -4.64 -18.41
C ASP A 28 -12.28 -5.07 -19.77
N ARG A 29 -11.25 -4.33 -20.17
CA ARG A 29 -9.97 -4.96 -20.54
C ARG A 29 -8.86 -4.26 -19.79
N VAL A 30 -8.13 -5.03 -18.98
CA VAL A 30 -6.81 -4.65 -18.48
C VAL A 30 -5.94 -4.34 -19.70
N GLU A 31 -5.61 -3.07 -19.93
CA GLU A 31 -4.52 -2.71 -20.83
C GLU A 31 -3.22 -3.25 -20.22
N VAL A 32 -2.84 -4.46 -20.64
CA VAL A 32 -1.47 -4.95 -20.53
C VAL A 32 -0.61 -4.06 -21.43
N GLY A 33 -0.16 -2.93 -20.91
CA GLY A 33 0.51 -1.94 -21.75
C GLY A 33 1.10 -0.70 -21.08
N VAL A 34 0.86 -0.43 -19.79
CA VAL A 34 1.48 0.76 -19.15
C VAL A 34 2.99 0.56 -19.04
N ARG A 35 3.75 1.25 -19.91
CA ARG A 35 5.20 1.24 -19.92
C ARG A 35 5.70 1.61 -18.52
N THR A 36 6.31 0.64 -17.83
CA THR A 36 6.87 0.88 -16.50
C THR A 36 8.04 1.86 -16.63
N PRO A 37 8.01 3.03 -15.97
CA PRO A 37 9.08 4.02 -16.02
C PRO A 37 10.44 3.43 -15.62
N LEU A 38 11.53 3.93 -16.22
CA LEU A 38 12.87 3.44 -15.93
C LEU A 38 13.22 3.58 -14.45
N LYS A 39 12.89 4.72 -13.83
CA LYS A 39 13.10 4.95 -12.39
C LYS A 39 12.42 3.91 -11.50
N HIS A 40 11.24 3.39 -11.90
CA HIS A 40 10.55 2.33 -11.14
C HIS A 40 11.29 1.00 -11.26
N LYS A 41 11.76 0.67 -12.48
CA LYS A 41 12.58 -0.53 -12.71
C LYS A 41 13.89 -0.48 -11.95
N VAL A 42 14.56 0.67 -11.92
CA VAL A 42 15.81 0.88 -11.17
C VAL A 42 15.58 0.68 -9.68
N ALA A 43 14.55 1.31 -9.09
CA ALA A 43 14.24 1.12 -7.67
C ALA A 43 13.94 -0.35 -7.33
N ALA A 44 13.17 -1.04 -8.16
CA ALA A 44 12.90 -2.46 -7.99
C ALA A 44 14.16 -3.33 -8.11
N ALA A 45 15.02 -3.05 -9.10
CA ALA A 45 16.29 -3.75 -9.28
C ALA A 45 17.24 -3.53 -8.09
N LEU A 46 17.28 -2.32 -7.51
CA LEU A 46 18.08 -2.03 -6.32
C LEU A 46 17.55 -2.77 -5.08
N CYS A 47 16.23 -2.81 -4.87
CA CYS A 47 15.64 -3.56 -3.76
C CYS A 47 15.95 -5.06 -3.90
N LEU A 48 15.54 -5.66 -5.02
CA LEU A 48 15.73 -7.10 -5.28
C LEU A 48 17.21 -7.50 -5.29
N GLY A 49 18.07 -6.72 -5.94
CA GLY A 49 19.51 -6.98 -6.00
C GLY A 49 20.16 -6.92 -4.62
N SER A 50 19.78 -5.94 -3.80
CA SER A 50 20.25 -5.84 -2.41
C SER A 50 19.74 -7.00 -1.57
N GLY A 51 18.47 -7.39 -1.73
CA GLY A 51 17.90 -8.55 -1.05
C GLY A 51 18.64 -9.86 -1.36
N VAL A 52 18.96 -10.09 -2.64
CA VAL A 52 19.77 -11.24 -3.07
C VAL A 52 21.17 -11.19 -2.47
N ALA A 53 21.81 -10.02 -2.46
CA ALA A 53 23.14 -9.86 -1.87
C ALA A 53 23.14 -10.14 -0.35
N ILE A 54 22.12 -9.66 0.38
CA ILE A 54 21.97 -9.95 1.80
C ILE A 54 21.77 -11.46 2.03
N ALA A 55 20.90 -12.10 1.23
CA ALA A 55 20.69 -13.55 1.33
C ALA A 55 21.98 -14.35 1.07
N ALA A 56 22.76 -13.94 0.07
CA ALA A 56 24.06 -14.55 -0.22
C ALA A 56 25.07 -14.36 0.92
N ASN A 57 25.11 -13.17 1.54
CA ASN A 57 25.94 -12.92 2.73
C ASN A 57 25.53 -13.82 3.90
N ILE A 58 24.23 -13.98 4.18
CA ILE A 58 23.73 -14.87 5.25
C ILE A 58 24.18 -16.31 4.98
N VAL A 59 24.02 -16.81 3.76
CA VAL A 59 24.43 -18.18 3.39
C VAL A 59 25.94 -18.34 3.55
N ARG A 60 26.74 -17.38 3.08
CA ARG A 60 28.20 -17.38 3.23
C ARG A 60 28.60 -17.40 4.71
N ASP A 61 27.99 -16.56 5.52
CA ASP A 61 28.34 -16.40 6.94
C ASP A 61 27.94 -17.64 7.76
N VAL A 62 26.82 -18.29 7.42
CA VAL A 62 26.43 -19.59 7.99
C VAL A 62 27.40 -20.68 7.54
N ALA A 63 27.72 -20.76 6.24
CA ALA A 63 28.64 -21.77 5.71
C ALA A 63 30.07 -21.64 6.25
N GLY A 64 30.50 -20.40 6.55
CA GLY A 64 31.81 -20.08 7.12
C GLY A 64 31.99 -20.49 8.58
N GLN A 65 30.92 -20.89 9.29
CA GLN A 65 31.03 -21.28 10.70
C GLN A 65 31.81 -22.59 10.89
N PRO A 66 32.69 -22.69 11.91
CA PRO A 66 33.49 -23.87 12.14
C PRO A 66 32.65 -25.02 12.74
N GLY A 67 32.79 -26.22 12.17
CA GLY A 67 32.04 -27.40 12.60
C GLY A 67 30.55 -27.36 12.22
N LEU A 68 29.86 -28.50 12.35
CA LEU A 68 28.43 -28.60 12.02
C LEU A 68 27.55 -27.88 13.06
N GLY A 69 27.90 -27.97 14.35
CA GLY A 69 27.13 -27.36 15.44
C GLY A 69 26.96 -25.85 15.28
N ASN A 70 28.04 -25.11 14.99
CA ASN A 70 27.96 -23.66 14.83
C ASN A 70 27.21 -23.24 13.56
N LYS A 71 27.30 -24.03 12.47
CA LYS A 71 26.48 -23.81 11.26
C LYS A 71 25.00 -23.91 11.59
N VAL A 72 24.60 -24.98 12.29
CA VAL A 72 23.20 -25.19 12.71
C VAL A 72 22.74 -24.07 13.65
N ALA A 73 23.53 -23.73 14.67
CA ALA A 73 23.17 -22.67 15.62
C ALA A 73 23.01 -21.30 14.93
N THR A 74 23.95 -20.94 14.05
CA THR A 74 23.92 -19.65 13.32
C THR A 74 22.77 -19.62 12.32
N GLY A 75 22.53 -20.72 11.59
CA GLY A 75 21.41 -20.83 10.67
C GLY A 75 20.05 -20.75 11.38
N ALA A 76 19.90 -21.41 12.53
CA ALA A 76 18.69 -21.33 13.34
C ALA A 76 18.45 -19.91 13.88
N LEU A 77 19.51 -19.24 14.35
CA LEU A 77 19.42 -17.85 14.80
C LEU A 77 19.01 -16.91 13.66
N ALA A 78 19.61 -17.06 12.46
CA ALA A 78 19.24 -16.29 11.29
C ALA A 78 17.78 -16.52 10.87
N LEU A 79 17.31 -17.77 10.89
CA LEU A 79 15.92 -18.11 10.61
C LEU A 79 14.96 -17.47 11.62
N GLY A 80 15.26 -17.59 12.92
CA GLY A 80 14.47 -16.96 13.98
C GLY A 80 14.41 -15.44 13.82
N ALA A 81 15.54 -14.82 13.46
CA ALA A 81 15.62 -13.39 13.18
C ALA A 81 14.81 -12.99 11.94
N ALA A 82 14.82 -13.78 10.86
CA ALA A 82 13.98 -13.55 9.69
C ALA A 82 12.49 -13.64 10.02
N VAL A 83 12.07 -14.63 10.81
CA VAL A 83 10.67 -14.74 11.29
C VAL A 83 10.29 -13.51 12.10
N ALA A 84 11.13 -13.09 13.05
CA ALA A 84 10.89 -11.88 13.83
C ALA A 84 10.81 -10.62 12.94
N GLY A 85 11.66 -10.51 11.92
CA GLY A 85 11.65 -9.42 10.95
C GLY A 85 10.35 -9.38 10.14
N TYR A 86 9.89 -10.52 9.64
CA TYR A 86 8.65 -10.62 8.87
C TYR A 86 7.40 -10.30 9.72
N VAL A 87 7.33 -10.83 10.95
CA VAL A 87 6.27 -10.52 11.92
C VAL A 87 6.26 -9.02 12.24
N SER A 88 7.45 -8.42 12.40
CA SER A 88 7.57 -6.98 12.64
C SER A 88 7.16 -6.16 11.41
N ALA A 89 7.45 -6.64 10.19
CA ALA A 89 7.06 -5.96 8.95
C ALA A 89 5.54 -5.81 8.84
N ASP A 90 4.79 -6.87 9.16
CA ASP A 90 3.32 -6.81 9.10
C ASP A 90 2.76 -5.81 10.13
N LEU A 91 3.27 -5.82 11.37
CA LEU A 91 2.88 -4.84 12.40
C LEU A 91 3.21 -3.40 11.96
N SER A 92 4.45 -3.17 11.53
CA SER A 92 4.90 -1.85 11.07
C SER A 92 4.11 -1.36 9.85
N SER A 93 3.71 -2.27 8.95
CA SER A 93 2.85 -1.92 7.81
C SER A 93 1.50 -1.39 8.28
N GLY A 94 0.91 -1.95 9.33
CA GLY A 94 -0.36 -1.48 9.88
C GLY A 94 -0.26 -0.13 10.57
N ILE A 95 0.81 0.11 11.34
CA ILE A 95 1.05 1.42 11.96
C ILE A 95 1.26 2.49 10.89
N PHE A 96 2.05 2.18 9.86
CA PHE A 96 2.32 3.10 8.76
C PHE A 96 1.09 3.36 7.90
N HIS A 97 0.31 2.33 7.58
CA HIS A 97 -0.93 2.45 6.82
C HIS A 97 -1.97 3.28 7.58
N HIS A 98 -2.18 3.01 8.88
CA HIS A 98 -3.01 3.88 9.73
C HIS A 98 -2.53 5.33 9.67
N PHE A 99 -1.23 5.57 9.84
CA PHE A 99 -0.70 6.93 9.79
C PHE A 99 -1.00 7.61 8.45
N ILE A 100 -0.74 6.93 7.34
CA ILE A 100 -0.92 7.47 5.99
C ILE A 100 -2.38 7.73 5.65
N ASP A 101 -3.31 6.91 6.12
CA ASP A 101 -4.73 7.14 5.87
C ASP A 101 -5.29 8.33 6.67
N ASN A 102 -4.68 8.63 7.82
CA ASN A 102 -5.31 9.45 8.83
C ASN A 102 -4.76 10.85 9.00
N TYR A 103 -3.48 11.09 8.73
CA TYR A 103 -2.83 12.35 9.09
C TYR A 103 -2.28 13.16 7.92
N PRO A 104 -1.50 12.59 6.97
CA PRO A 104 -1.04 13.34 5.83
C PRO A 104 -2.15 13.54 4.80
N ASN A 105 -2.02 14.58 4.00
CA ASN A 105 -2.79 14.81 2.78
C ASN A 105 -1.85 14.91 1.56
N GLU A 106 -2.40 15.16 0.38
CA GLU A 106 -1.67 15.23 -0.89
C GLU A 106 -0.60 16.35 -0.95
N ASP A 107 -0.64 17.33 -0.04
CA ASP A 107 0.35 18.41 0.07
C ASP A 107 1.49 18.08 1.03
N THR A 108 1.39 16.97 1.76
CA THR A 108 2.41 16.60 2.74
C THR A 108 3.75 16.37 2.03
N PRO A 109 4.83 17.07 2.44
CA PRO A 109 6.14 16.87 1.83
C PRO A 109 6.56 15.40 1.89
N VAL A 110 7.22 14.93 0.82
CA VAL A 110 7.76 13.56 0.68
C VAL A 110 6.71 12.45 0.55
N ILE A 111 5.67 12.44 1.38
CA ILE A 111 4.68 11.34 1.49
C ILE A 111 3.30 11.66 0.89
N GLY A 112 3.02 12.89 0.47
CA GLY A 112 1.68 13.30 0.04
C GLY A 112 1.14 12.49 -1.15
N LYS A 113 2.00 12.09 -2.10
CA LYS A 113 1.60 11.20 -3.20
C LYS A 113 1.19 9.80 -2.69
N MET A 114 1.93 9.27 -1.72
CA MET A 114 1.62 7.97 -1.11
C MET A 114 0.30 8.07 -0.31
N ALA A 115 0.12 9.15 0.46
CA ALA A 115 -1.13 9.44 1.15
C ALA A 115 -2.32 9.51 0.21
N TYR A 116 -2.20 10.26 -0.88
CA TYR A 116 -3.24 10.31 -1.90
C TYR A 116 -3.57 8.92 -2.49
N GLU A 117 -2.56 8.12 -2.86
CA GLU A 117 -2.78 6.77 -3.42
C GLU A 117 -3.46 5.83 -2.42
N PHE A 118 -3.03 5.86 -1.15
CA PHE A 118 -3.63 5.07 -0.08
C PHE A 118 -5.04 5.56 0.28
N GLN A 119 -5.33 6.85 0.28
CA GLN A 119 -6.66 7.28 0.68
C GLN A 119 -7.68 7.13 -0.47
N THR A 120 -7.28 7.37 -1.72
CA THR A 120 -8.18 7.26 -2.88
C THR A 120 -8.52 5.82 -3.25
N HIS A 121 -7.64 4.84 -2.97
CA HIS A 121 -7.94 3.44 -3.31
C HIS A 121 -9.13 2.87 -2.52
N HIS A 122 -9.48 3.43 -1.34
CA HIS A 122 -10.69 3.05 -0.60
C HIS A 122 -11.98 3.27 -1.38
N HIS A 123 -11.95 4.15 -2.38
CA HIS A 123 -13.09 4.44 -3.26
C HIS A 123 -12.95 3.81 -4.63
N ASN A 124 -11.71 3.70 -5.12
CA ASN A 124 -11.37 3.14 -6.42
C ASN A 124 -10.50 1.91 -6.20
N ILE A 125 -11.09 0.83 -5.69
CA ILE A 125 -10.36 -0.38 -5.25
C ILE A 125 -9.52 -1.01 -6.38
N HIS A 126 -9.95 -0.84 -7.63
CA HIS A 126 -9.24 -1.34 -8.82
C HIS A 126 -8.14 -0.37 -9.32
N SER A 127 -7.93 0.77 -8.68
CA SER A 127 -6.88 1.73 -9.05
C SER A 127 -5.48 1.11 -9.03
N LEU A 128 -5.21 0.21 -8.07
CA LEU A 128 -3.93 -0.49 -7.96
C LEU A 128 -3.69 -1.49 -9.10
N GLU A 129 -4.74 -1.90 -9.79
CA GLU A 129 -4.67 -2.81 -10.94
C GLU A 129 -4.34 -2.08 -12.25
N LYS A 130 -4.61 -0.77 -12.31
CA LYS A 130 -4.37 0.09 -13.48
C LYS A 130 -2.90 0.44 -13.70
N VAL A 131 -2.02 0.08 -12.77
CA VAL A 131 -0.56 0.23 -12.88
C VAL A 131 0.14 -1.13 -12.88
N SER A 132 1.33 -1.17 -13.47
CA SER A 132 2.15 -2.39 -13.42
C SER A 132 2.54 -2.72 -11.97
N TYR A 133 2.79 -4.01 -11.71
CA TYR A 133 3.22 -4.48 -10.39
C TYR A 133 4.46 -3.71 -9.88
N ILE A 134 5.45 -3.49 -10.75
CA ILE A 134 6.67 -2.74 -10.40
C ILE A 134 6.35 -1.27 -10.07
N SER A 135 5.44 -0.63 -10.80
CA SER A 135 5.04 0.75 -10.50
C SER A 135 4.30 0.86 -9.17
N ASN A 136 3.47 -0.13 -8.82
CA ASN A 136 2.77 -0.18 -7.53
C ASN A 136 3.75 -0.29 -6.34
N LEU A 137 4.93 -0.86 -6.55
CA LEU A 137 5.96 -0.97 -5.51
C LEU A 137 6.86 0.28 -5.40
N TYR A 138 6.78 1.23 -6.34
CA TYR A 138 7.80 2.27 -6.49
C TYR A 138 7.89 3.22 -5.30
N GLU A 139 6.77 3.71 -4.77
CA GLU A 139 6.78 4.71 -3.69
C GLU A 139 7.43 4.18 -2.40
N VAL A 140 7.25 2.88 -2.11
CA VAL A 140 7.95 2.22 -1.00
C VAL A 140 9.40 1.90 -1.39
N GLY A 141 9.61 1.34 -2.59
CA GLY A 141 10.93 0.95 -3.09
C GLY A 141 11.94 2.09 -3.17
N ARG A 142 11.51 3.33 -3.49
CA ARG A 142 12.40 4.51 -3.53
C ARG A 142 12.98 4.90 -2.16
N VAL A 143 12.37 4.43 -1.07
CA VAL A 143 12.85 4.63 0.30
C VAL A 143 13.60 3.40 0.80
N MET A 144 13.11 2.19 0.51
CA MET A 144 13.66 0.95 1.07
C MET A 144 14.98 0.48 0.44
N TRP A 145 15.30 0.90 -0.79
CA TRP A 145 16.52 0.43 -1.46
C TRP A 145 17.80 0.81 -0.71
N ALA A 146 17.86 2.00 -0.09
CA ALA A 146 19.07 2.50 0.57
C ALA A 146 19.45 1.69 1.83
N PRO A 147 18.54 1.44 2.79
CA PRO A 147 18.85 0.59 3.94
C PRO A 147 19.08 -0.88 3.56
N LEU A 148 18.42 -1.40 2.51
CA LEU A 148 18.72 -2.73 1.97
C LEU A 148 20.16 -2.79 1.43
N LEU A 149 20.56 -1.82 0.60
CA LEU A 149 21.92 -1.74 0.08
C LEU A 149 22.95 -1.58 1.20
N ALA A 150 22.69 -0.72 2.18
CA ALA A 150 23.56 -0.53 3.33
C ALA A 150 23.76 -1.86 4.09
N THR A 151 22.70 -2.64 4.28
CA THR A 151 22.79 -3.96 4.93
C THR A 151 23.61 -4.94 4.09
N ALA A 152 23.42 -4.94 2.77
CA ALA A 152 24.19 -5.78 1.84
C ALA A 152 25.70 -5.46 1.89
N VAL A 153 26.06 -4.18 1.99
CA VAL A 153 27.45 -3.70 2.01
C VAL A 153 28.09 -3.89 3.38
N LEU A 154 27.40 -3.50 4.45
CA LEU A 154 27.95 -3.52 5.81
C LEU A 154 27.98 -4.92 6.42
N ASN A 155 27.09 -5.82 5.97
CA ASN A 155 26.92 -7.18 6.46
C ASN A 155 27.06 -7.31 7.99
N PRO A 156 26.07 -6.81 8.78
CA PRO A 156 26.15 -6.76 10.25
C PRO A 156 26.11 -8.12 10.95
N GLY A 157 26.24 -9.22 10.21
CA GLY A 157 26.16 -10.59 10.69
C GLY A 157 24.81 -11.25 10.36
N PRO A 158 24.75 -12.60 10.40
CA PRO A 158 23.67 -13.38 9.79
C PRO A 158 22.29 -13.12 10.40
N ALA A 159 22.22 -12.92 11.72
CA ALA A 159 20.95 -12.63 12.39
C ALA A 159 20.39 -11.24 12.06
N ALA A 160 21.22 -10.21 12.18
CA ALA A 160 20.82 -8.83 11.86
C ALA A 160 20.49 -8.68 10.36
N SER A 161 21.30 -9.27 9.50
CA SER A 161 21.03 -9.33 8.05
C SER A 161 19.71 -10.03 7.75
N ALA A 162 19.42 -11.16 8.39
CA ALA A 162 18.18 -11.92 8.16
C ALA A 162 16.92 -11.17 8.66
N PHE A 163 16.99 -10.56 9.85
CA PHE A 163 15.92 -9.71 10.35
C PHE A 163 15.65 -8.54 9.39
N THR A 164 16.70 -7.79 9.04
CA THR A 164 16.58 -6.60 8.20
C THR A 164 16.08 -6.94 6.81
N LEU A 165 16.55 -8.05 6.23
CA LEU A 165 16.04 -8.55 4.95
C LEU A 165 14.53 -8.82 5.03
N ALA A 166 14.09 -9.63 5.99
CA ALA A 166 12.69 -9.99 6.13
C ALA A 166 11.80 -8.79 6.46
N PHE A 167 12.30 -7.86 7.28
CA PHE A 167 11.59 -6.64 7.67
C PHE A 167 11.40 -5.68 6.48
N LEU A 168 12.49 -5.33 5.79
CA LEU A 168 12.47 -4.35 4.71
C LEU A 168 11.86 -4.91 3.42
N GLU A 169 12.17 -6.16 3.03
CA GLU A 169 11.53 -6.80 1.87
C GLU A 169 10.05 -7.09 2.16
N GLY A 170 9.71 -7.49 3.39
CA GLY A 170 8.31 -7.63 3.81
C GLY A 170 7.54 -6.32 3.64
N GLY A 171 8.09 -5.20 4.14
CA GLY A 171 7.52 -3.87 3.95
C GLY A 171 7.47 -3.41 2.49
N TYR A 172 8.51 -3.68 1.70
CA TYR A 172 8.55 -3.38 0.27
C TYR A 172 7.47 -4.14 -0.51
N LEU A 173 7.33 -5.44 -0.26
CA LEU A 173 6.37 -6.30 -0.93
C LEU A 173 4.94 -6.15 -0.39
N ALA A 174 4.74 -5.45 0.74
CA ALA A 174 3.44 -5.16 1.32
C ALA A 174 2.49 -4.51 0.30
N GLN A 175 2.99 -3.60 -0.54
CA GLN A 175 2.20 -3.00 -1.62
C GLN A 175 1.75 -4.01 -2.68
N GLY A 176 2.60 -4.98 -3.01
CA GLY A 176 2.27 -6.05 -3.94
C GLY A 176 1.22 -6.99 -3.36
N SER A 177 1.36 -7.31 -2.08
CA SER A 177 0.41 -8.10 -1.30
C SER A 177 -0.96 -7.42 -1.19
N HIS A 178 -0.96 -6.13 -0.86
CA HIS A 178 -2.14 -5.26 -0.87
C HIS A 178 -2.84 -5.27 -2.23
N ARG A 179 -2.10 -5.05 -3.32
CA ARG A 179 -2.64 -5.11 -4.69
C ARG A 179 -3.29 -6.46 -4.99
N TRP A 180 -2.64 -7.58 -4.64
CA TRP A 180 -3.21 -8.92 -4.85
C TRP A 180 -4.49 -9.17 -4.04
N ALA A 181 -4.68 -8.49 -2.92
CA ALA A 181 -5.90 -8.61 -2.12
C ALA A 181 -7.13 -7.95 -2.77
N HIS A 182 -6.92 -7.00 -3.68
CA HIS A 182 -7.99 -6.35 -4.46
C HIS A 182 -8.40 -7.12 -5.71
N MET A 183 -7.44 -7.79 -6.37
CA MET A 183 -7.68 -8.51 -7.62
C MET A 183 -8.75 -9.60 -7.46
N ASP A 184 -9.67 -9.69 -8.42
CA ASP A 184 -10.59 -10.83 -8.52
C ASP A 184 -9.87 -12.13 -8.92
N ASN A 185 -8.85 -12.01 -9.77
CA ASN A 185 -8.06 -13.15 -10.24
C ASN A 185 -6.54 -12.88 -10.14
N PRO A 186 -5.96 -12.93 -8.93
CA PRO A 186 -4.53 -12.68 -8.75
C PRO A 186 -3.67 -13.80 -9.40
N PRO A 187 -2.38 -13.54 -9.69
CA PRO A 187 -1.47 -14.54 -10.25
C PRO A 187 -1.38 -15.81 -9.39
N ALA A 188 -1.01 -16.95 -9.99
CA ALA A 188 -0.94 -18.23 -9.28
C ALA A 188 -0.04 -18.18 -8.03
N ILE A 189 1.11 -17.49 -8.12
CA ILE A 189 2.02 -17.31 -6.97
C ILE A 189 1.33 -16.56 -5.83
N ALA A 190 0.56 -15.51 -6.13
CA ALA A 190 -0.18 -14.74 -5.15
C ALA A 190 -1.23 -15.60 -4.44
N LYS A 191 -2.00 -16.40 -5.20
CA LYS A 191 -2.99 -17.33 -4.65
C LYS A 191 -2.36 -18.32 -3.66
N VAL A 192 -1.19 -18.86 -3.99
CA VAL A 192 -0.45 -19.76 -3.11
C VAL A 192 -0.02 -19.02 -1.84
N LEU A 193 0.62 -17.86 -1.97
CA LEU A 193 1.10 -17.06 -0.83
C LEU A 193 -0.05 -16.63 0.09
N GLN A 194 -1.19 -16.21 -0.47
CA GLN A 194 -2.40 -15.88 0.29
C GLN A 194 -2.96 -17.11 1.03
N LYS A 195 -2.97 -18.28 0.38
CA LYS A 195 -3.46 -19.53 0.98
C LYS A 195 -2.60 -19.98 2.15
N VAL A 196 -1.28 -19.80 2.09
CA VAL A 196 -0.35 -20.17 3.17
C VAL A 196 -0.11 -19.06 4.19
N GLY A 197 -0.77 -17.90 4.05
CA GLY A 197 -0.66 -16.78 4.99
C GLY A 197 0.65 -15.99 4.89
N LEU A 198 1.33 -16.03 3.74
CA LEU A 198 2.54 -15.21 3.44
C LEU A 198 2.23 -13.97 2.58
N ALA A 199 0.98 -13.83 2.14
CA ALA A 199 0.46 -12.61 1.54
C ALA A 199 -0.95 -12.37 2.07
N GLN A 200 -1.41 -11.13 2.01
CA GLN A 200 -2.69 -10.71 2.55
C GLN A 200 -3.82 -11.26 1.66
N SER A 201 -4.75 -11.97 2.29
CA SER A 201 -5.93 -12.48 1.63
C SER A 201 -6.97 -11.37 1.39
N LYS A 202 -7.75 -11.53 0.31
CA LYS A 202 -8.88 -10.65 -0.01
C LYS A 202 -9.84 -10.45 1.18
N PRO A 203 -10.31 -11.50 1.90
CA PRO A 203 -11.20 -11.30 3.05
C PRO A 203 -10.59 -10.51 4.20
N ASN A 204 -9.28 -10.64 4.45
CA ASN A 204 -8.60 -9.89 5.52
C ASN A 204 -8.58 -8.40 5.17
N HIS A 205 -8.15 -8.06 3.95
CA HIS A 205 -8.10 -6.67 3.52
C HIS A 205 -9.49 -6.04 3.28
N GLN A 206 -10.48 -6.82 2.83
CA GLN A 206 -11.86 -6.36 2.72
C GLN A 206 -12.46 -5.91 4.06
N ALA A 207 -11.95 -6.42 5.20
CA ALA A 207 -12.39 -5.95 6.50
C ALA A 207 -11.96 -4.50 6.76
N HIS A 208 -10.77 -4.10 6.27
CA HIS A 208 -10.28 -2.73 6.33
C HIS A 208 -11.09 -1.79 5.42
N HIS A 209 -11.48 -2.27 4.24
CA HIS A 209 -12.31 -1.51 3.29
C HIS A 209 -13.76 -1.25 3.76
N LYS A 210 -14.14 -1.72 4.94
CA LYS A 210 -15.41 -1.36 5.57
C LYS A 210 -15.30 0.02 6.17
N MET A 211 -16.23 0.91 5.80
CA MET A 211 -16.41 2.20 6.46
C MET A 211 -16.50 2.01 7.98
N PRO A 212 -15.89 2.88 8.79
CA PRO A 212 -15.16 4.12 8.43
C PRO A 212 -13.63 3.94 8.18
N TRP A 213 -13.20 2.78 7.67
CA TRP A 213 -11.79 2.40 7.42
C TRP A 213 -10.91 2.54 8.66
N ASP A 214 -11.41 2.00 9.76
CA ASP A 214 -10.91 2.30 11.09
C ASP A 214 -10.15 1.13 11.74
N ASP A 215 -9.96 0.03 11.03
CA ASP A 215 -9.30 -1.19 11.52
C ASP A 215 -8.63 -1.96 10.36
N TYR A 216 -7.90 -3.04 10.67
CA TYR A 216 -7.30 -3.99 9.72
C TYR A 216 -6.22 -3.40 8.79
N TYR A 217 -5.42 -2.46 9.28
CA TYR A 217 -4.41 -1.74 8.49
C TYR A 217 -3.18 -2.56 8.04
N CYS A 218 -2.85 -3.70 8.63
CA CYS A 218 -1.65 -4.46 8.25
C CYS A 218 -1.78 -5.05 6.85
N ILE A 219 -0.76 -4.88 5.99
CA ILE A 219 -0.81 -5.21 4.56
C ILE A 219 0.28 -6.15 4.04
N VAL A 220 1.17 -6.67 4.89
CA VAL A 220 2.10 -7.73 4.47
C VAL A 220 1.35 -9.05 4.30
N ASN A 221 0.78 -9.57 5.38
CA ASN A 221 -0.15 -10.71 5.34
C ASN A 221 -1.38 -10.52 6.23
N GLY A 222 -1.41 -9.46 7.03
CA GLY A 222 -2.52 -9.11 7.92
C GLY A 222 -2.60 -9.98 9.16
N MET A 223 -1.52 -10.63 9.59
CA MET A 223 -1.52 -11.48 10.79
C MET A 223 -1.80 -10.68 12.07
N TRP A 224 -1.42 -9.40 12.10
CA TRP A 224 -1.65 -8.52 13.25
C TRP A 224 -3.05 -7.90 13.31
N ASN A 225 -3.81 -7.90 12.21
CA ASN A 225 -5.10 -7.22 12.16
C ASN A 225 -6.08 -7.70 13.25
N LYS A 226 -6.28 -9.02 13.36
CA LYS A 226 -7.15 -9.60 14.41
C LYS A 226 -6.63 -9.33 15.84
N PRO A 227 -5.34 -9.61 16.16
CA PRO A 227 -4.78 -9.24 17.46
C PRO A 227 -4.96 -7.76 17.84
N LEU A 228 -4.68 -6.83 16.92
CA LEU A 228 -4.77 -5.39 17.16
C LEU A 228 -6.22 -4.93 17.36
N GLY A 229 -7.16 -5.44 16.55
CA GLY A 229 -8.58 -5.14 16.68
C GLY A 229 -9.19 -5.65 17.99
N LYS A 230 -8.73 -6.81 18.51
CA LYS A 230 -9.21 -7.34 19.81
C LYS A 230 -8.93 -6.39 20.99
N VAL A 231 -7.81 -5.67 20.92
CA VAL A 231 -7.38 -4.76 21.99
C VAL A 231 -7.67 -3.29 21.67
N ASP A 232 -8.41 -3.02 20.58
CA ASP A 232 -8.73 -1.70 20.06
C ASP A 232 -7.47 -0.82 19.94
N PHE A 233 -6.38 -1.42 19.43
CA PHE A 233 -5.05 -0.80 19.40
C PHE A 233 -5.07 0.58 18.72
N PHE A 234 -5.67 0.68 17.53
CA PHE A 234 -5.69 1.92 16.76
C PHE A 234 -6.51 3.02 17.44
N ARG A 235 -7.59 2.71 18.15
CA ARG A 235 -8.35 3.70 18.94
C ARG A 235 -7.52 4.27 20.10
N LYS A 236 -6.77 3.40 20.79
CA LYS A 236 -5.83 3.83 21.85
C LYS A 236 -4.68 4.64 21.28
N TRP A 237 -4.16 4.23 20.13
CA TRP A 237 -3.09 4.91 19.39
C TRP A 237 -3.50 6.31 18.93
N GLU A 238 -4.68 6.46 18.33
CA GLU A 238 -5.25 7.75 17.92
C GLU A 238 -5.43 8.69 19.12
N LYS A 239 -5.99 8.20 20.22
CA LYS A 239 -6.11 8.97 21.47
C LYS A 239 -4.74 9.44 21.97
N ALA A 240 -3.72 8.59 21.89
CA ALA A 240 -2.36 8.95 22.31
C ALA A 240 -1.77 10.04 21.41
N ILE A 241 -1.89 9.91 20.09
CA ILE A 241 -1.46 10.94 19.13
C ILE A 241 -2.18 12.26 19.41
N TYR A 242 -3.52 12.23 19.50
CA TYR A 242 -4.33 13.42 19.76
C TYR A 242 -3.92 14.14 21.05
N LYS A 243 -3.66 13.39 22.13
CA LYS A 243 -3.20 13.98 23.40
C LYS A 243 -1.83 14.65 23.32
N VAL A 244 -0.96 14.17 22.43
CA VAL A 244 0.41 14.69 22.28
C VAL A 244 0.48 15.83 21.27
N THR A 245 -0.28 15.75 20.18
CA THR A 245 -0.14 16.65 19.02
C THR A 245 -1.36 17.52 18.76
N GLY A 246 -2.52 17.19 19.31
CA GLY A 246 -3.81 17.80 18.97
C GLY A 246 -4.36 17.38 17.60
N ALA A 247 -3.64 16.54 16.85
CA ALA A 247 -4.06 16.12 15.51
C ALA A 247 -5.18 15.07 15.59
N GLU A 248 -6.27 15.31 14.87
CA GLU A 248 -7.37 14.36 14.72
C GLU A 248 -7.13 13.48 13.47
N PRO A 249 -7.28 12.14 13.58
CA PRO A 249 -7.19 11.24 12.43
C PRO A 249 -8.43 11.39 11.52
N ASN A 250 -8.29 11.14 10.22
CA ASN A 250 -9.42 11.14 9.28
C ASN A 250 -10.55 10.16 9.67
N SER A 251 -10.23 9.05 10.34
CA SER A 251 -11.22 8.10 10.87
C SER A 251 -12.21 8.75 11.86
N TRP A 252 -11.83 9.85 12.53
CA TRP A 252 -12.69 10.60 13.44
C TRP A 252 -13.69 11.53 12.74
N LYS A 253 -13.67 11.60 11.41
CA LYS A 253 -14.80 12.15 10.64
C LYS A 253 -16.09 11.36 10.91
N ASP A 254 -15.98 10.09 11.33
CA ASP A 254 -17.07 9.36 11.97
C ASP A 254 -17.14 9.69 13.48
N PRO A 255 -18.22 10.33 13.96
CA PRO A 255 -18.34 10.74 15.36
C PRO A 255 -18.30 9.58 16.36
N ALA A 256 -18.76 8.39 15.98
CA ALA A 256 -18.76 7.22 16.85
C ALA A 256 -17.32 6.70 17.06
N VAL A 257 -16.47 6.75 16.03
CA VAL A 257 -15.05 6.41 16.14
C VAL A 257 -14.37 7.36 17.13
N LYS A 258 -14.61 8.67 16.98
CA LYS A 258 -14.05 9.70 17.87
C LYS A 258 -14.51 9.50 19.31
N ALA A 259 -15.81 9.39 19.54
CA ALA A 259 -16.38 9.21 20.87
C ALA A 259 -15.84 7.93 21.54
N PHE A 260 -15.72 6.83 20.80
CA PHE A 260 -15.16 5.58 21.33
C PHE A 260 -13.67 5.72 21.67
N ALA A 261 -12.87 6.34 20.79
CA ALA A 261 -11.44 6.58 21.06
C ALA A 261 -11.23 7.47 22.30
N LEU A 262 -12.06 8.49 22.48
CA LEU A 262 -12.01 9.38 23.64
C LEU A 262 -12.57 8.74 24.92
N GLY A 263 -13.31 7.64 24.81
CA GLY A 263 -13.91 6.92 25.94
C GLY A 263 -15.23 7.51 26.40
N GLU A 264 -15.91 8.25 25.52
CA GLU A 264 -17.22 8.87 25.75
C GLU A 264 -18.37 7.87 25.59
N ILE A 265 -18.16 6.84 24.76
CA ILE A 265 -19.09 5.71 24.56
C ILE A 265 -18.37 4.37 24.79
N ASN A 266 -19.13 3.35 25.15
CA ASN A 266 -18.61 1.99 25.31
C ASN A 266 -18.54 1.23 23.97
N LYS A 267 -17.97 0.02 23.99
CA LYS A 267 -17.77 -0.78 22.77
C LYS A 267 -19.10 -1.20 22.12
N ASP A 268 -20.13 -1.51 22.90
CA ASP A 268 -21.42 -1.93 22.35
C ASP A 268 -22.14 -0.76 21.67
N GLU A 269 -22.06 0.43 22.25
CA GLU A 269 -22.54 1.67 21.65
C GLU A 269 -21.78 1.99 20.37
N PHE A 270 -20.45 1.91 20.40
CA PHE A 270 -19.61 2.08 19.22
C PHE A 270 -19.99 1.11 18.11
N LEU A 271 -20.12 -0.18 18.40
CA LEU A 271 -20.48 -1.21 17.41
C LEU A 271 -21.88 -1.00 16.82
N LYS A 272 -22.81 -0.37 17.55
CA LYS A 272 -24.16 -0.03 17.07
C LYS A 272 -24.20 1.27 16.27
N GLN A 273 -23.32 2.22 16.58
CA GLN A 273 -23.30 3.56 15.99
C GLN A 273 -22.35 3.68 14.80
N LYS A 274 -21.23 2.95 14.82
CA LYS A 274 -20.35 2.81 13.66
C LYS A 274 -21.13 2.13 12.53
N ASP A 275 -20.92 2.57 11.29
CA ASP A 275 -21.76 2.27 10.10
C ASP A 275 -22.91 3.30 9.88
N LEU A 276 -22.82 4.51 10.46
CA LEU A 276 -23.65 5.68 10.11
C LEU A 276 -23.74 5.85 8.59
N ASN A 277 -24.96 6.12 8.11
CA ASN A 277 -25.42 6.15 6.72
C ASN A 277 -24.28 6.28 5.68
N ARG A 278 -23.82 5.14 5.17
CA ARG A 278 -22.75 5.06 4.15
C ARG A 278 -22.96 6.03 2.99
N ALA A 279 -24.21 6.32 2.63
CA ALA A 279 -24.53 7.26 1.56
C ALA A 279 -24.15 8.70 1.91
N ASP A 280 -24.37 9.13 3.15
CA ASP A 280 -24.05 10.50 3.61
C ASP A 280 -22.54 10.67 3.77
N PHE A 281 -21.87 9.71 4.39
CA PHE A 281 -20.42 9.72 4.51
C PHE A 281 -19.76 9.67 3.12
N ALA A 282 -20.21 8.77 2.24
CA ALA A 282 -19.72 8.72 0.87
C ALA A 282 -19.95 10.05 0.13
N LYS A 283 -21.07 10.75 0.37
CA LYS A 283 -21.35 12.05 -0.26
C LYS A 283 -20.43 13.14 0.24
N MET A 284 -20.20 13.23 1.56
CA MET A 284 -19.28 14.20 2.16
C MET A 284 -17.86 14.02 1.61
N ILE A 285 -17.40 12.78 1.64
CA ILE A 285 -16.03 12.42 1.29
C ILE A 285 -15.81 12.53 -0.23
N ARG A 286 -16.77 12.14 -1.08
CA ARG A 286 -16.66 12.27 -2.55
C ARG A 286 -16.38 13.70 -3.03
N ALA A 287 -17.00 14.71 -2.41
CA ALA A 287 -16.81 16.10 -2.82
C ALA A 287 -15.38 16.60 -2.48
N GLU A 288 -14.87 16.22 -1.31
CA GLU A 288 -13.49 16.49 -0.88
C GLU A 288 -12.49 15.85 -1.87
N TRP A 289 -12.68 14.58 -2.21
CA TRP A 289 -11.79 13.88 -3.15
C TRP A 289 -11.85 14.38 -4.57
N ALA A 290 -13.02 14.77 -5.08
CA ALA A 290 -13.11 15.27 -6.45
C ALA A 290 -12.20 16.49 -6.68
N ALA A 291 -12.07 17.35 -5.67
CA ALA A 291 -11.13 18.48 -5.69
C ALA A 291 -9.68 18.00 -5.62
N THR A 292 -9.37 17.02 -4.76
CA THR A 292 -8.04 16.42 -4.63
C THR A 292 -7.59 15.73 -5.92
N ASP A 293 -8.48 14.95 -6.56
CA ASP A 293 -8.22 14.25 -7.81
C ASP A 293 -7.90 15.24 -8.94
N ALA A 294 -8.69 16.32 -9.06
CA ALA A 294 -8.44 17.37 -10.05
C ALA A 294 -7.08 18.05 -9.85
N LYS A 295 -6.72 18.33 -8.59
CA LYS A 295 -5.42 18.90 -8.22
C LYS A 295 -4.27 17.96 -8.54
N MET A 296 -4.42 16.67 -8.24
CA MET A 296 -3.39 15.67 -8.52
C MET A 296 -3.22 15.39 -10.01
N ALA A 297 -4.31 15.38 -10.78
CA ALA A 297 -4.26 15.31 -12.24
C ALA A 297 -3.50 16.50 -12.85
N ALA A 298 -3.74 17.73 -12.35
CA ALA A 298 -3.01 18.92 -12.78
C ALA A 298 -1.50 18.84 -12.46
N ARG A 299 -1.13 18.31 -11.28
CA ARG A 299 0.28 18.07 -10.92
C ARG A 299 0.96 17.04 -11.81
N GLN A 300 0.24 15.99 -12.22
CA GLN A 300 0.76 14.96 -13.11
C GLN A 300 0.94 15.48 -14.54
N ALA A 301 0.07 16.38 -15.01
CA ALA A 301 0.21 17.00 -16.33
C ALA A 301 1.43 17.94 -16.44
N ASN A 302 1.93 18.46 -15.32
CA ASN A 302 3.01 19.43 -15.26
C ASN A 302 4.40 18.80 -14.99
N ASN A 303 4.49 17.49 -14.78
CA ASN A 303 5.72 16.73 -14.45
C ASN A 303 6.09 15.73 -15.55
#